data_AF-A0A936PLZ9-F1
#
_entry.id   AF-A0A936PLZ9-F1
#
_cell.length_a   1.000
_cell.length_b   1.000
_cell.length_c   1.000
_cell.angle_alpha   90.00
_cell.angle_beta   90.00
_cell.angle_gamma   90.00
#
_symmetry.space_group_name_H-M   'P 1'
#
loop_
_entity.id
_entity.type
_entity.pdbx_description
1 polymer ?
#
loop_
_entity_poly.entity_id
_entity_poly.type
_entity_poly.pdbx_seq_one_letter_code
_entity_poly.pdbx_strand_id
1 'polypeptide(L)'
;MADRFRNLIPEPAGLELSDLVTSAAEKSYQVGLTMVTDAGLDARIIDFYDSLQKEDNLQMSIYVMLNPNEEISIVFKKGNRQKPSLIVRSVKIYADGALGSRGACLLKPYIDSPGDYGIPHLLGRTWKILCYGHTIRVIR
;
A
#
# COMPACT_ATOMS: atom_id res chain seq x y z
N MET A 1 -1.60 -16.72 -11.85
CA MET A 1 -0.41 -17.61 -11.77
C MET A 1 0.55 -17.15 -10.67
N ALA A 2 0.83 -15.84 -10.54
CA ALA A 2 1.65 -15.29 -9.45
C ALA A 2 1.13 -15.61 -8.03
N ASP A 3 -0.18 -15.51 -7.78
CA ASP A 3 -0.72 -15.71 -6.42
C ASP A 3 -0.62 -17.15 -5.91
N ARG A 4 -0.51 -18.14 -6.80
CA ARG A 4 -0.31 -19.55 -6.39
C ARG A 4 1.06 -19.80 -5.78
N PHE A 5 2.06 -18.98 -6.13
CA PHE A 5 3.40 -19.08 -5.58
C PHE A 5 3.59 -18.19 -4.35
N ARG A 6 2.89 -17.06 -4.27
CA ARG A 6 2.98 -16.14 -3.10
C ARG A 6 2.66 -16.84 -1.78
N ASN A 7 1.63 -17.68 -1.74
CA ASN A 7 1.24 -18.39 -0.52
C ASN A 7 2.24 -19.47 -0.08
N LEU A 8 3.23 -19.81 -0.91
CA LEU A 8 4.28 -20.78 -0.59
C LEU A 8 5.54 -20.12 -0.01
N ILE A 9 5.66 -18.79 -0.15
CA ILE A 9 6.80 -18.03 0.36
C ILE A 9 6.36 -17.39 1.69
N PRO A 10 7.02 -17.70 2.81
CA PRO A 10 6.68 -17.08 4.08
C PRO A 10 6.94 -15.56 4.02
N GLU A 11 6.06 -14.79 4.67
CA GLU A 11 6.27 -13.36 4.84
C GLU A 11 7.53 -13.12 5.70
N PRO A 12 8.47 -12.26 5.27
CA PRO A 12 9.65 -11.94 6.05
C PRO A 12 9.25 -11.34 7.40
N ALA A 13 9.98 -11.68 8.45
CA ALA A 13 9.71 -11.24 9.81
C ALA A 13 10.98 -11.10 10.64
N GLY A 14 10.90 -10.38 11.76
CA GLY A 14 12.01 -10.21 12.69
C GLY A 14 13.23 -9.58 12.02
N LEU A 15 14.39 -10.22 12.19
CA LEU A 15 15.68 -9.74 11.67
C LEU A 15 15.68 -9.66 10.13
N GLU A 16 15.09 -10.62 9.44
CA GLU A 16 15.05 -10.60 7.97
C GLU A 16 14.30 -9.38 7.45
N LEU A 17 13.14 -9.07 8.04
CA LEU A 17 12.39 -7.87 7.66
C LEU A 17 13.14 -6.59 8.02
N SER A 18 13.83 -6.57 9.16
CA SER A 18 14.68 -5.44 9.57
C SER A 18 15.75 -5.18 8.51
N ASP A 19 16.51 -6.21 8.13
CA ASP A 19 17.60 -6.11 7.16
C ASP A 19 17.10 -5.66 5.78
N LEU A 20 15.95 -6.17 5.33
CA LEU A 20 15.33 -5.75 4.07
C LEU A 20 14.98 -4.26 4.08
N VAL A 21 14.34 -3.79 5.15
CA VAL A 21 13.88 -2.40 5.28
C VAL A 21 15.06 -1.44 5.40
N THR A 22 16.05 -1.76 6.24
CA THR A 22 17.23 -0.90 6.44
C THR A 22 18.11 -0.87 5.19
N SER A 23 18.31 -2.02 4.52
CA SER A 23 19.03 -2.07 3.24
C SER A 23 18.34 -1.27 2.14
N ALA A 24 17.01 -1.30 2.09
CA ALA A 24 16.24 -0.50 1.12
C ALA A 24 16.39 1.01 1.41
N ALA A 25 16.36 1.40 2.69
CA ALA A 25 16.59 2.79 3.09
C ALA A 25 18.00 3.26 2.72
N GLU A 26 19.04 2.46 3.02
CA GLU A 26 20.43 2.78 2.67
C GLU A 26 20.61 2.99 1.16
N LYS A 27 20.09 2.08 0.33
CA LYS A 27 20.13 2.21 -1.13
C LYS A 27 19.41 3.45 -1.63
N SER A 28 18.30 3.81 -0.99
CA SER A 28 17.57 5.03 -1.33
C SER A 28 18.40 6.28 -1.03
N TYR A 29 19.12 6.32 0.09
CA TYR A 29 20.03 7.43 0.38
C TYR A 29 21.19 7.58 -0.59
N GLN A 30 21.75 6.47 -1.08
CA GLN A 30 22.83 6.49 -2.06
C GLN A 30 22.44 7.21 -3.36
N VAL A 31 21.14 7.32 -3.65
CA VAL A 31 20.60 8.05 -4.81
C VAL A 31 19.92 9.37 -4.44
N GLY A 32 20.07 9.83 -3.19
CA GLY A 32 19.48 11.08 -2.69
C GLY A 32 17.98 11.00 -2.39
N LEU A 33 17.39 9.81 -2.38
CA LEU A 33 15.98 9.61 -2.01
C LEU A 33 15.85 9.54 -0.48
N THR A 34 15.37 10.62 0.12
CA THR A 34 15.31 10.78 1.59
C THR A 34 13.93 10.51 2.19
N MET A 35 12.90 10.39 1.36
CA MET A 35 11.53 10.10 1.79
C MET A 35 10.79 9.28 0.74
N VAL A 36 9.99 8.31 1.22
CA VAL A 36 9.16 7.46 0.36
C VAL A 36 7.70 7.48 0.78
N THR A 37 6.82 7.30 -0.21
CA THR A 37 5.42 6.95 0.03
C THR A 37 5.27 5.44 -0.13
N ASP A 38 4.98 4.74 0.96
CA ASP A 38 4.75 3.30 0.95
C ASP A 38 3.25 3.01 1.00
N ALA A 39 2.75 2.24 0.03
CA ALA A 39 1.34 2.19 -0.32
C ALA A 39 0.73 0.80 -0.12
N GLY A 40 -0.37 0.73 0.62
CA GLY A 40 -1.12 -0.50 0.88
C GLY A 40 -0.53 -1.33 2.02
N LEU A 41 0.01 -0.69 3.05
CA LEU A 41 0.56 -1.40 4.20
C LEU A 41 -0.49 -1.75 5.25
N ASP A 42 -0.33 -2.90 5.88
CA ASP A 42 -1.09 -3.30 7.06
C ASP A 42 -0.51 -2.68 8.35
N ALA A 43 -1.33 -2.57 9.40
CA ALA A 43 -0.96 -1.91 10.65
C ALA A 43 0.30 -2.50 11.31
N ARG A 44 0.49 -3.82 11.21
CA ARG A 44 1.67 -4.53 11.71
C ARG A 44 2.98 -3.99 11.14
N ILE A 45 3.04 -3.71 9.84
CA ILE A 45 4.27 -3.20 9.20
C ILE A 45 4.52 -1.75 9.61
N ILE A 46 3.46 -0.97 9.80
CA ILE A 46 3.55 0.41 10.29
C ILE A 46 4.11 0.45 11.72
N ASP A 47 3.64 -0.45 12.58
CA ASP A 47 4.17 -0.60 13.94
C ASP A 47 5.64 -1.03 13.93
N PHE A 48 6.03 -1.88 12.98
CA PHE A 48 7.43 -2.29 12.77
C PHE A 48 8.33 -1.15 12.29
N TYR A 49 7.88 -0.32 11.33
CA TYR A 49 8.62 0.89 10.95
C TYR A 49 8.78 1.85 12.13
N ASP A 50 7.72 2.03 12.93
CA ASP A 50 7.76 2.89 14.11
C ASP A 50 8.76 2.37 15.16
N SER A 51 8.86 1.06 15.37
CA SER A 51 9.84 0.48 16.30
C SER A 51 11.27 0.69 15.81
N LEU A 52 11.57 0.39 14.54
CA LEU A 52 12.91 0.61 13.99
C LEU A 52 13.35 2.07 14.07
N GLN A 53 12.43 3.01 13.81
CA GLN A 53 12.72 4.43 13.94
C GLN A 53 12.93 4.88 15.40
N LYS A 54 12.24 4.26 16.37
CA LYS A 54 12.44 4.54 17.80
C LYS A 54 13.79 4.06 18.31
N GLU A 55 14.29 2.97 17.72
CA GLU A 55 15.60 2.39 18.01
C GLU A 55 16.74 3.02 17.20
N ASP A 56 16.45 4.04 16.38
CA ASP A 56 17.39 4.70 15.45
C ASP A 56 17.99 3.76 14.38
N ASN A 57 17.36 2.60 14.17
CA ASN A 57 17.75 1.60 13.17
C ASN A 57 17.23 1.95 11.76
N LEU A 58 16.28 2.88 11.63
CA LEU A 58 15.72 3.32 10.36
C LEU A 58 15.61 4.86 10.35
N GLN A 59 16.46 5.52 9.56
CA GLN A 59 16.51 6.99 9.53
C GLN A 59 15.68 7.62 8.40
N MET A 60 14.86 6.82 7.69
CA MET A 60 14.06 7.26 6.54
C MET A 60 12.71 7.82 6.94
N SER A 61 12.34 8.96 6.36
CA SER A 61 10.99 9.50 6.44
C SER A 61 10.04 8.70 5.54
N ILE A 62 8.93 8.22 6.12
CA ILE A 62 7.97 7.37 5.41
C ILE A 62 6.57 7.95 5.53
N TYR A 63 5.93 8.17 4.39
CA TYR A 63 4.50 8.43 4.30
C TYR A 63 3.77 7.13 3.95
N VAL A 64 2.77 6.75 4.76
CA VAL A 64 2.07 5.49 4.59
C VAL A 64 0.64 5.69 4.09
N MET A 65 0.27 4.89 3.10
CA MET A 65 -1.12 4.61 2.73
C MET A 65 -1.53 3.23 3.26
N LEU A 66 -2.55 3.16 4.11
CA LEU A 66 -3.07 1.93 4.68
C LEU A 66 -3.74 1.06 3.62
N ASN A 67 -3.67 -0.25 3.82
CA ASN A 67 -4.52 -1.21 3.13
C ASN A 67 -5.97 -1.10 3.65
N PRO A 68 -7.00 -1.09 2.78
CA PRO A 68 -8.40 -1.02 3.20
C PRO A 68 -8.93 -2.37 3.71
N ASN A 69 -8.40 -2.82 4.85
CA ASN A 69 -8.81 -4.03 5.56
C ASN A 69 -9.64 -3.69 6.82
N GLU A 70 -10.03 -4.71 7.60
CA GLU A 70 -10.87 -4.54 8.81
C GLU A 70 -10.20 -3.70 9.90
N GLU A 71 -8.87 -3.76 9.99
CA GLU A 71 -8.06 -3.07 11.00
C GLU A 71 -7.99 -1.56 10.77
N ILE A 72 -8.30 -1.10 9.54
CA ILE A 72 -8.21 0.32 9.17
C ILE A 72 -9.01 1.21 10.13
N SER A 73 -10.17 0.73 10.57
CA SER A 73 -11.05 1.45 11.48
C SER A 73 -10.42 1.67 12.85
N ILE A 74 -9.61 0.71 13.31
CA ILE A 74 -8.87 0.78 14.58
C ILE A 74 -7.74 1.78 14.46
N VAL A 75 -7.00 1.77 13.34
CA VAL A 75 -5.91 2.71 13.08
C VAL A 75 -6.44 4.15 13.03
N PHE A 76 -7.53 4.40 12.31
CA PHE A 76 -8.14 5.74 12.26
C PHE A 76 -8.76 6.17 13.59
N LYS A 77 -9.35 5.24 14.37
CA LYS A 77 -9.87 5.55 15.73
C LYS A 77 -8.77 5.99 16.69
N LYS A 78 -7.56 5.46 16.56
CA LYS A 78 -6.39 5.89 17.36
C LYS A 78 -5.87 7.27 16.96
N GLY A 79 -6.40 7.87 15.88
CA GLY A 79 -5.98 9.15 15.35
C GLY A 79 -4.79 9.03 14.39
N ASN A 80 -4.56 10.10 13.62
CA ASN A 80 -3.46 10.16 12.67
C ASN A 80 -2.12 10.09 13.42
N ARG A 81 -1.23 9.19 13.02
CA ARG A 81 0.17 9.20 13.49
C ARG A 81 0.96 10.16 12.62
N GLN A 82 1.46 11.24 13.23
CA GLN A 82 2.19 12.26 12.49
C GLN A 82 3.41 12.70 13.29
N LYS A 83 4.57 12.15 12.92
CA LYS A 83 5.89 12.62 13.34
C LYS A 83 6.76 12.83 12.08
N PRO A 84 7.88 13.58 12.15
CA PRO A 84 8.71 13.88 10.98
C PRO A 84 9.20 12.62 10.21
N SER A 85 9.43 11.53 10.94
CA SER A 85 9.90 10.27 10.37
C SER A 85 8.78 9.33 9.89
N LEU A 86 7.54 9.45 10.39
CA LEU A 86 6.44 8.57 10.01
C LEU A 86 5.10 9.30 9.97
N ILE A 87 4.45 9.24 8.82
CA ILE A 87 3.17 9.89 8.56
C ILE A 87 2.16 8.83 8.11
N VAL A 88 1.10 8.63 8.89
CA VAL A 88 0.01 7.67 8.59
C VAL A 88 -1.31 8.42 8.56
N ARG A 89 -1.84 8.67 7.35
CA ARG A 89 -3.06 9.50 7.17
C ARG A 89 -3.92 9.18 5.95
N SER A 90 -3.60 8.13 5.20
CA SER A 90 -4.27 7.84 3.92
C SER A 90 -4.46 6.37 3.69
N VAL A 91 -5.22 6.03 2.63
CA VAL A 91 -5.60 4.66 2.27
C VAL A 91 -5.29 4.46 0.79
N LYS A 92 -4.75 3.30 0.43
CA LYS A 92 -4.50 2.92 -0.97
C LYS A 92 -5.68 2.11 -1.50
N ILE A 93 -6.27 2.55 -2.60
CA ILE A 93 -7.35 1.84 -3.29
C ILE A 93 -6.86 1.42 -4.67
N TYR A 94 -7.23 0.21 -5.08
CA TYR A 94 -7.00 -0.32 -6.43
C TYR A 94 -8.29 -0.26 -7.24
N ALA A 95 -8.28 0.51 -8.33
CA ALA A 95 -9.43 0.67 -9.21
C ALA A 95 -9.58 -0.47 -10.21
N ASP A 96 -8.45 -0.86 -10.78
CA ASP A 96 -8.26 -1.85 -11.82
C ASP A 96 -6.84 -2.44 -11.69
N GLY A 97 -6.47 -3.33 -12.62
CA GLY A 97 -5.16 -3.97 -12.64
C GLY A 97 -4.11 -3.23 -13.48
N ALA A 98 -3.08 -3.95 -13.91
CA ALA A 98 -2.01 -3.41 -14.75
C ALA A 98 -2.25 -3.67 -16.25
N LEU A 99 -1.67 -2.84 -17.12
CA LEU A 99 -1.73 -3.01 -18.58
C LEU A 99 -1.12 -4.33 -19.05
N GLY A 100 0.06 -4.70 -18.52
CA GLY A 100 0.80 -5.88 -18.97
C GLY A 100 0.07 -7.20 -18.71
N SER A 101 -0.80 -7.24 -17.71
CA SER A 101 -1.66 -8.39 -17.41
C SER A 101 -3.07 -8.26 -18.02
N ARG A 102 -3.33 -7.22 -18.82
CA ARG A 102 -4.65 -6.80 -19.28
C ARG A 102 -5.67 -6.61 -18.15
N GLY A 103 -5.19 -6.22 -16.98
CA GLY A 103 -6.03 -5.95 -15.82
C GLY A 103 -6.56 -4.51 -15.78
N ALA A 104 -5.86 -3.56 -16.40
CA ALA A 104 -6.27 -2.15 -16.42
C ALA A 104 -7.57 -1.98 -17.22
N CYS A 105 -8.51 -1.18 -16.70
CA CYS A 105 -9.84 -1.00 -17.25
C CYS A 105 -9.86 0.15 -18.27
N LEU A 106 -9.90 -0.18 -19.55
CA LEU A 106 -9.78 0.79 -20.64
C LEU A 106 -11.15 1.26 -21.17
N LEU A 107 -11.19 2.47 -21.73
CA LEU A 107 -12.38 3.00 -22.41
C LEU A 107 -12.62 2.37 -23.79
N LYS A 108 -11.56 1.84 -24.40
CA LYS A 108 -11.56 1.12 -25.69
C LYS A 108 -10.87 -0.23 -25.48
N PRO A 109 -11.18 -1.27 -26.28
CA PRO A 109 -10.59 -2.57 -26.06
C PRO A 109 -9.08 -2.53 -26.28
N TYR A 110 -8.37 -3.44 -25.63
CA TYR A 110 -6.95 -3.65 -25.86
C TYR A 110 -6.69 -3.93 -27.35
N ILE A 111 -5.66 -3.28 -27.91
CA ILE A 111 -5.32 -3.42 -29.34
C ILE A 111 -4.92 -4.87 -29.65
N ASP A 112 -4.19 -5.49 -28.74
CA ASP A 112 -3.70 -6.87 -28.82
C ASP A 112 -4.70 -7.91 -28.30
N SER A 113 -5.88 -7.48 -27.84
CA SER A 113 -6.96 -8.35 -27.34
C SER A 113 -8.34 -7.71 -27.63
N PRO A 114 -8.82 -7.79 -28.89
CA PRO A 114 -10.10 -7.19 -29.26
C PRO A 114 -11.26 -7.71 -28.40
N GLY A 115 -12.08 -6.80 -27.91
CA GLY A 115 -13.22 -7.11 -27.03
C GLY A 115 -12.87 -7.24 -25.55
N ASP A 116 -11.59 -7.26 -25.19
CA ASP A 116 -11.12 -7.19 -23.81
C ASP A 116 -10.95 -5.72 -23.41
N TYR A 117 -11.56 -5.32 -22.29
CA TYR A 117 -11.47 -3.97 -21.72
C TYR A 117 -10.76 -3.98 -20.36
N GLY A 118 -10.28 -5.13 -19.91
CA GLY A 118 -9.69 -5.35 -18.60
C GLY A 118 -10.67 -5.60 -17.48
N ILE A 119 -10.18 -5.49 -16.23
CA ILE A 119 -10.86 -6.00 -15.04
C ILE A 119 -11.06 -4.87 -14.02
N PRO A 120 -12.28 -4.33 -13.89
CA PRO A 120 -12.57 -3.34 -12.85
C PRO A 120 -12.65 -4.02 -11.48
N HIS A 121 -11.85 -3.57 -10.51
CA HIS A 121 -11.88 -4.06 -9.13
C HIS A 121 -12.95 -3.37 -8.27
N LEU A 122 -13.42 -2.19 -8.67
CA LEU A 122 -14.33 -1.36 -7.88
C LEU A 122 -15.80 -1.38 -8.36
N LEU A 123 -16.13 -2.12 -9.43
CA LEU A 123 -17.50 -2.14 -9.94
C LEU A 123 -18.45 -2.81 -8.93
N GLY A 124 -19.55 -2.12 -8.59
CA GLY A 124 -20.61 -2.64 -7.70
C GLY A 124 -20.29 -2.63 -6.20
N ARG A 125 -19.11 -2.15 -5.77
CA ARG A 125 -18.74 -2.06 -4.35
C ARG A 125 -18.90 -0.63 -3.85
N THR A 126 -19.79 -0.40 -2.89
CA THR A 126 -19.85 0.87 -2.15
C THR A 126 -18.78 0.84 -1.07
N TRP A 127 -17.73 1.65 -1.22
CA TRP A 127 -16.72 1.79 -0.19
C TRP A 127 -17.12 2.89 0.79
N LYS A 128 -17.60 2.48 1.96
CA LYS A 128 -17.75 3.37 3.12
C LYS A 128 -16.39 3.46 3.82
N ILE A 129 -15.39 3.99 3.13
CA ILE A 129 -14.11 4.31 3.78
C ILE A 129 -14.41 5.44 4.75
N LEU A 130 -14.12 5.23 6.02
CA LEU A 130 -14.42 6.15 7.11
C LEU A 130 -13.47 7.37 7.07
N CYS A 131 -13.43 8.09 5.95
CA CYS A 131 -12.79 9.40 5.86
C CYS A 131 -13.79 10.43 6.40
N TYR A 132 -13.82 10.61 7.73
CA TYR A 132 -14.60 11.68 8.37
C TYR A 132 -16.09 11.72 7.96
N GLY A 133 -16.71 10.55 7.73
CA GLY A 133 -18.14 10.46 7.39
C GLY A 133 -18.46 10.60 5.89
N HIS A 134 -17.48 10.75 5.01
CA HIS A 134 -17.70 10.78 3.56
C HIS A 134 -17.68 9.38 2.94
N THR A 135 -18.64 9.09 2.05
CA THR A 135 -18.69 7.84 1.28
C THR A 135 -18.14 8.07 -0.12
N ILE A 136 -17.16 7.27 -0.54
CA ILE A 136 -16.64 7.31 -1.91
C ILE A 136 -17.44 6.31 -2.75
N ARG A 137 -18.14 6.81 -3.78
CA ARG A 137 -18.80 5.97 -4.80
C ARG A 137 -18.02 6.08 -6.10
N VAL A 138 -17.60 4.94 -6.64
CA VAL A 138 -17.02 4.87 -7.99
C VAL A 138 -18.16 4.66 -8.97
N ILE A 139 -18.38 5.65 -9.84
CA ILE A 139 -19.38 5.63 -10.90
C ILE A 139 -18.63 5.45 -12.22
N ARG A 140 -19.18 4.64 -13.13
CA ARG A 140 -18.62 4.44 -14.46
C ARG A 140 -18.95 5.62 -15.38
#